data_AF-A0A5P6VPD0-F1
#
_entry.id   AF-A0A5P6VPD0-F1
#
_cell.length_a   1.000
_cell.length_b   1.000
_cell.length_c   1.000
_cell.angle_alpha   90.00
_cell.angle_beta   90.00
_cell.angle_gamma   90.00
#
_symmetry.space_group_name_H-M   'P 1'
#
loop_
_entity.id
_entity.type
_entity.pdbx_description
1 polymer ?
#
loop_
_entity_poly.entity_id
_entity_poly.type
_entity_poly.pdbx_seq_one_letter_code
_entity_poly.pdbx_strand_id
1 'polypeptide(L)'
;MKDWGQEKDYLASTRQHMWNNDYFEFLVKCVWKIDKPVKIIDFGCGYGFLAQMLMPLVPRESSYKGIDFLRIMVLTLNISSQMLA
;
A
#
# COMPACT_ATOMS: atom_id res chain seq x y z
N MET A 1 -25.49 8.37 5.50
CA MET A 1 -24.04 8.08 5.54
C MET A 1 -23.72 7.25 4.32
N LYS A 2 -22.72 7.62 3.50
CA LYS A 2 -22.41 6.91 2.25
C LYS A 2 -21.79 5.54 2.57
N ASP A 3 -22.24 4.48 1.92
CA ASP A 3 -21.66 3.13 2.05
C ASP A 3 -20.43 3.03 1.15
N TRP A 4 -19.26 3.22 1.75
CA TRP A 4 -17.97 3.14 1.04
C TRP A 4 -17.64 1.73 0.53
N GLY A 5 -18.34 0.69 1.00
CA GLY A 5 -18.16 -0.68 0.54
C GLY A 5 -18.59 -0.91 -0.90
N GLN A 6 -19.54 -0.11 -1.39
CA GLN A 6 -20.08 -0.19 -2.76
C GLN A 6 -19.37 0.75 -3.75
N GLU A 7 -18.45 1.59 -3.26
CA GLU A 7 -17.82 2.66 -4.04
C GLU A 7 -16.39 2.29 -4.46
N LYS A 8 -16.09 0.99 -4.60
CA LYS A 8 -14.74 0.50 -4.93
C LYS A 8 -14.21 1.08 -6.25
N ASP A 9 -15.05 1.16 -7.28
CA ASP A 9 -14.66 1.67 -8.59
C ASP A 9 -14.41 3.18 -8.56
N TYR A 10 -15.20 3.91 -7.77
CA TYR A 10 -14.98 5.33 -7.50
C TYR A 10 -13.66 5.56 -6.74
N LEU A 11 -13.37 4.75 -5.72
CA LEU A 11 -12.12 4.82 -4.98
C LEU A 11 -10.91 4.45 -5.85
N ALA A 12 -11.04 3.48 -6.74
CA ALA A 12 -9.97 3.08 -7.65
C ALA A 12 -9.65 4.18 -8.68
N SER A 13 -10.68 4.74 -9.32
CA SER A 13 -10.52 5.76 -10.36
C SER A 13 -9.93 7.07 -9.83
N THR A 14 -10.30 7.48 -8.63
CA THR A 14 -9.78 8.71 -8.00
C THR A 14 -8.33 8.59 -7.54
N ARG A 15 -7.88 7.38 -7.18
CA ARG A 15 -6.53 7.16 -6.64
C ARG A 15 -5.47 6.92 -7.72
N GLN A 16 -5.86 6.44 -8.90
CA GLN A 16 -4.94 6.11 -9.99
C GLN A 16 -4.08 7.30 -10.46
N HIS A 17 -4.60 8.53 -10.39
CA HIS A 17 -3.91 9.76 -10.84
C HIS A 17 -3.51 10.69 -9.70
N MET A 18 -3.65 10.23 -8.45
CA MET A 18 -3.41 11.07 -7.26
C MET A 18 -1.91 11.29 -7.00
N TRP A 19 -1.07 10.35 -7.44
CA TRP A 19 0.37 10.35 -7.16
C TRP A 19 1.17 10.21 -8.44
N ASN A 20 2.26 10.97 -8.54
CA ASN A 20 3.31 10.69 -9.48
C ASN A 20 4.19 9.57 -8.90
N ASN A 21 4.38 8.49 -9.65
CA ASN A 21 5.08 7.30 -9.15
C ASN A 21 6.54 7.60 -8.74
N ASP A 22 7.22 8.42 -9.53
CA ASP A 22 8.61 8.85 -9.29
C ASP A 22 8.73 9.72 -8.04
N TYR A 23 7.81 10.66 -7.84
CA TYR A 23 7.77 11.50 -6.67
C TYR A 23 7.48 10.69 -5.40
N PHE A 24 6.56 9.72 -5.48
CA PHE A 24 6.27 8.83 -4.36
C PHE A 24 7.49 7.97 -3.98
N GLU A 25 8.22 7.44 -4.97
CA GLU A 25 9.48 6.74 -4.74
C GLU A 25 10.55 7.64 -4.11
N PHE A 26 10.69 8.87 -4.60
CA PHE A 26 11.60 9.86 -4.02
C PHE A 26 11.28 10.13 -2.54
N LEU A 27 10.00 10.26 -2.18
CA LEU A 27 9.59 10.42 -0.79
C LEU A 27 10.04 9.22 0.06
N VAL A 28 9.75 7.99 -0.38
CA VAL A 28 10.08 6.78 0.38
C VAL A 28 11.59 6.62 0.57
N LYS A 29 12.36 6.73 -0.51
CA LYS A 29 13.79 6.38 -0.51
C LYS A 29 14.68 7.53 -0.07
N CYS A 30 14.38 8.76 -0.49
CA CYS A 30 15.29 9.89 -0.30
C CYS A 30 14.89 10.77 0.87
N VAL A 31 13.58 10.96 1.11
CA VAL A 31 13.08 11.84 2.17
C VAL A 31 12.89 11.08 3.47
N TRP A 32 12.09 10.00 3.45
CA TRP A 32 11.82 9.17 4.63
C TRP A 32 12.96 8.20 4.94
N LYS A 33 13.76 7.85 3.93
CA LYS A 33 14.95 6.99 4.04
C LYS A 33 14.63 5.65 4.70
N ILE A 34 13.57 5.00 4.23
CA ILE A 34 13.18 3.67 4.73
C ILE A 34 14.12 2.63 4.13
N ASP A 35 15.23 2.38 4.82
CA ASP A 35 16.32 1.49 4.40
C ASP A 35 16.37 0.15 5.18
N LYS A 36 15.56 0.03 6.24
CA LYS A 36 15.40 -1.19 7.05
C LYS A 36 13.95 -1.68 7.03
N PRO A 37 13.69 -2.99 7.28
CA PRO A 37 12.34 -3.52 7.32
C PRO A 37 11.45 -2.78 8.34
N VAL A 38 10.23 -2.43 7.92
CA VAL A 38 9.27 -1.67 8.73
C VAL A 38 7.93 -2.38 8.87
N LYS A 39 7.20 -2.04 9.94
CA LYS A 39 5.82 -2.51 10.17
C LYS A 39 4.88 -1.34 9.98
N ILE A 40 4.03 -1.39 8.96
CA ILE A 40 3.13 -0.31 8.53
C ILE A 40 1.70 -0.65 8.95
N ILE A 41 1.00 0.32 9.52
CA ILE A 41 -0.43 0.23 9.81
C ILE A 41 -1.17 1.36 9.07
N ASP A 42 -2.17 1.00 8.27
CA ASP A 42 -2.98 1.95 7.48
C ASP A 42 -4.44 1.91 7.95
N PHE A 43 -4.93 3.03 8.47
CA PHE A 43 -6.31 3.18 8.96
C PHE A 43 -7.18 3.83 7.89
N GLY A 44 -8.29 3.18 7.53
CA GLY A 44 -9.11 3.57 6.39
C GLY A 44 -8.48 3.15 5.06
N CYS A 45 -7.88 1.96 5.02
CA CYS A 45 -7.12 1.50 3.86
C CYS A 45 -7.97 1.29 2.60
N GLY A 46 -9.31 1.27 2.72
CA GLY A 46 -10.22 0.99 1.62
C GLY A 46 -9.87 -0.34 0.95
N TYR A 47 -9.56 -0.31 -0.35
CA TYR A 47 -9.13 -1.50 -1.09
C TYR A 47 -7.62 -1.79 -1.03
N GLY A 48 -6.84 -1.01 -0.28
CA GLY A 48 -5.41 -1.24 -0.07
C GLY A 48 -4.48 -0.59 -1.09
N PHE A 49 -4.92 0.50 -1.73
CA PHE A 49 -4.11 1.24 -2.71
C PHE A 49 -2.73 1.64 -2.17
N LEU A 50 -2.67 2.14 -0.94
CA LEU A 50 -1.41 2.57 -0.32
C LEU A 50 -0.44 1.40 -0.13
N ALA A 51 -0.95 0.21 0.20
CA ALA A 51 -0.14 -1.00 0.28
C ALA A 51 0.51 -1.33 -1.07
N GLN A 52 -0.24 -1.21 -2.17
CA GLN A 52 0.26 -1.49 -3.52
C GLN A 52 1.37 -0.51 -3.93
N MET A 53 1.29 0.75 -3.48
CA MET A 53 2.30 1.76 -3.74
C MET A 53 3.54 1.61 -2.85
N LEU A 54 3.36 1.37 -1.53
CA LEU A 54 4.46 1.33 -0.56
C LEU A 54 5.24 0.02 -0.60
N MET A 55 4.55 -1.12 -0.66
CA MET A 55 5.20 -2.43 -0.47
C MET A 55 6.30 -2.75 -1.49
N PRO A 56 6.20 -2.34 -2.77
CA PRO A 56 7.30 -2.50 -3.72
C PRO A 56 8.53 -1.62 -3.43
N LEU A 57 8.37 -0.53 -2.68
CA LEU A 57 9.41 0.48 -2.45
C LEU A 57 10.14 0.32 -1.12
N VAL A 58 9.52 -0.33 -0.13
CA VAL A 58 10.11 -0.58 1.18
C VAL A 58 10.98 -1.85 1.18
N PRO A 59 11.92 -1.98 2.13
CA PRO A 59 12.77 -3.16 2.22
C PRO A 59 11.98 -4.45 2.35
N ARG A 60 12.54 -5.54 1.80
CA ARG A 60 12.02 -6.90 1.97
C ARG A 60 11.86 -7.20 3.47
N GLU A 61 10.90 -8.06 3.81
CA GLU A 61 10.48 -8.38 5.19
C GLU A 61 9.67 -7.29 5.92
N SER A 62 9.45 -6.13 5.28
CA SER A 62 8.46 -5.19 5.78
C SER A 62 7.06 -5.83 5.78
N SER A 63 6.21 -5.42 6.71
CA SER A 63 4.84 -5.89 6.83
C SER A 63 3.84 -4.75 6.83
N TYR A 64 2.64 -5.02 6.35
CA TYR A 64 1.56 -4.06 6.24
C TYR A 64 0.27 -4.61 6.82
N LYS A 65 -0.41 -3.78 7.61
CA LYS A 65 -1.75 -4.08 8.15
C LYS A 65 -2.70 -2.93 7.84
N GLY A 66 -3.64 -3.18 6.94
CA GLY A 66 -4.76 -2.29 6.67
C GLY A 66 -5.93 -2.58 7.60
N ILE A 67 -6.49 -1.54 8.20
CA ILE A 67 -7.69 -1.59 9.02
C ILE A 67 -8.73 -0.70 8.34
N ASP A 68 -9.84 -1.30 7.94
CA ASP A 68 -11.01 -0.59 7.45
C ASP A 68 -12.25 -1.07 8.21
N PHE A 69 -13.26 -0.22 8.36
CA PHE A 69 -14.49 -0.55 9.08
C PHE A 69 -15.21 -1.77 8.49
N LEU A 70 -15.01 -2.02 7.20
CA LEU A 70 -15.63 -3.13 6.48
C LEU A 70 -14.76 -4.40 6.49
N ARG A 71 -13.44 -4.30 6.72
CA ARG A 71 -12.52 -5.45 6.64
C ARG A 71 -11.14 -5.16 7.23
N ILE A 72 -10.52 -6.17 7.85
CA ILE A 72 -9.08 -6.18 8.16
C ILE A 72 -8.32 -6.82 6.98
N MET A 73 -7.29 -6.15 6.49
CA MET A 73 -6.40 -6.66 5.44
C MET A 73 -4.96 -6.76 5.97
N VAL A 74 -4.34 -7.93 5.83
CA VAL A 74 -2.94 -8.15 6.20
C VAL A 74 -2.17 -8.48 4.94
N LEU A 75 -1.15 -7.69 4.63
CA LEU A 75 -0.22 -7.95 3.54
C LEU A 75 1.18 -8.16 4.12
N THR A 76 1.72 -9.35 3.93
CA THR A 76 3.10 -9.68 4.26
C THR A 76 3.78 -10.09 2.97
N LEU A 77 4.93 -9.49 2.65
CA LEU A 77 5.75 -9.96 1.54
C LEU A 77 6.43 -11.28 1.95
N ASN A 78 5.74 -12.41 1.76
CA ASN A 78 6.35 -13.72 1.73
C ASN A 78 6.69 -14.04 0.27
N ILE A 79 7.98 -14.08 -0.06
CA ILE A 79 8.44 -14.53 -1.36
C ILE A 79 8.16 -16.03 -1.45
N SER A 80 7.08 -16.45 -2.12
CA SER A 80 7.17 -17.71 -2.87
C SER A 80 7.93 -17.40 -4.15
N SER A 81 8.98 -18.16 -4.39
CA SER A 81 9.91 -18.02 -5.50
C SER A 81 9.23 -18.18 -6.86
N GLN A 82 8.60 -17.15 -7.42
CA GLN A 82 8.25 -17.09 -8.84
C GLN A 82 8.30 -15.66 -9.36
N MET A 83 9.52 -15.15 -9.59
CA MET A 83 9.84 -14.31 -10.77
C MET A 83 11.37 -14.19 -10.92
N LEU A 84 11.99 -15.32 -11.29
CA LEU A 84 13.25 -15.34 -12.02
C LEU A 84 13.03 -16.27 -13.21
N ALA A 85 12.58 -15.69 -14.32
CA ALA A 85 12.78 -16.12 -15.70
C ALA A 85 12.31 -14.99 -16.61
#